data_AF-A0A2S3H479-F1
#
_entry.id   AF-A0A2S3H479-F1
#
_cell.length_a   1.000
_cell.length_b   1.000
_cell.length_c   1.000
_cell.angle_alpha   90.00
_cell.angle_beta   90.00
_cell.angle_gamma   90.00
#
_symmetry.space_group_name_H-M   'P 1'
#
loop_
_entity.id
_entity.type
_entity.pdbx_description
1 polymer ?
#
loop_
_entity_poly.entity_id
_entity_poly.type
_entity_poly.pdbx_seq_one_letter_code
_entity_poly.pdbx_strand_id
1 'polypeptide(L)'
;MEAGEIGGALLFLLAAAAAVAAAVSVGAVDFSRPLAAGAPLGFQQAVSWLIGVLDGTSSAAADVYGAWVAVRAGVIAPVLQVAVWACMVMSVMLVVEAVYNSVVSLGVKAIGWRPEWRFKWEPLDGADEEKGRAHYPLVLVQIPMYNELEVYKLSIAAACELQWPKDRIIVQVLDDSTDPFIKNLVELECENWVNKGVNIKYATRTSRKGFKAGALKKGMECDYARQSEYIAIFDADFQPEPDFLLRTVPFLVHNPEVALVQARWSFVNDTTSLLTRVQKMFFDYHFKVEQEAGSATFAFFSFNGTAGVWRTVAIKEAGGWKDRTTVEDMDLAVRATLKGWKFVYVGDVRVKSELPSTYKAYCRQQFRWSSGGANLFRKMAKDVLVAKLLLGAESYCTNRCMYSLQYHSPSLGHNPGAVFTSLGCRLYSHGAYHSNSHKTSKKSSHNAILDFV
;
A
#
# COMPACT_ATOMS: atom_id res chain seq x y z
N MET A 1 19.88 15.86 14.03
CA MET A 1 18.95 16.38 13.01
C MET A 1 19.78 16.80 11.81
N GLU A 2 19.67 16.10 10.69
CA GLU A 2 20.31 16.56 9.45
C GLU A 2 19.45 17.66 8.82
N ALA A 3 20.09 18.75 8.39
CA ALA A 3 19.42 19.96 7.88
C ALA A 3 18.49 19.71 6.66
N GLY A 4 18.62 18.56 5.98
CA GLY A 4 17.79 18.18 4.84
C GLY A 4 16.37 17.71 5.21
N GLU A 5 16.14 17.18 6.41
CA GLU A 5 14.85 16.60 6.81
C GLU A 5 13.78 17.68 7.08
N ILE A 6 14.19 18.84 7.61
CA ILE A 6 13.30 19.98 7.86
C ILE A 6 12.99 20.73 6.56
N GLY A 7 13.98 20.82 5.66
CA GLY A 7 13.87 21.53 4.39
C GLY A 7 12.82 20.92 3.47
N GLY A 8 12.75 19.59 3.39
CA GLY A 8 11.77 18.88 2.54
C GLY A 8 10.32 19.08 2.99
N ALA A 9 10.06 18.95 4.30
CA ALA A 9 8.72 19.14 4.86
C ALA A 9 8.27 20.61 4.71
N LEU A 10 9.17 21.56 4.95
CA LEU A 10 8.87 22.99 4.84
C LEU A 10 8.62 23.42 3.39
N LEU A 11 9.39 22.90 2.42
CA LEU A 11 9.18 23.19 0.99
C LEU A 11 7.82 22.68 0.51
N PHE A 12 7.42 21.49 0.96
CA PHE A 12 6.15 20.87 0.57
C PHE A 12 4.96 21.65 1.13
N LEU A 13 5.05 22.09 2.39
CA LEU A 13 4.03 22.94 3.03
C LEU A 13 3.91 24.31 2.35
N LEU A 14 5.05 24.94 2.00
CA LEU A 14 5.06 26.22 1.30
C LEU A 14 4.50 26.11 -0.12
N ALA A 15 4.83 25.04 -0.86
CA ALA A 15 4.29 24.80 -2.19
C ALA A 15 2.77 24.51 -2.17
N ALA A 16 2.30 23.72 -1.21
CA ALA A 16 0.88 23.43 -1.04
C ALA A 16 0.09 24.69 -0.63
N ALA A 17 0.62 25.48 0.32
CA ALA A 17 0.02 26.75 0.73
C ALA A 17 -0.02 27.76 -0.43
N ALA A 18 1.06 27.85 -1.23
CA ALA A 18 1.11 28.70 -2.41
C ALA A 18 0.12 28.26 -3.50
N ALA A 19 -0.08 26.96 -3.71
CA ALA A 19 -1.05 26.45 -4.68
C ALA A 19 -2.50 26.75 -4.25
N VAL A 20 -2.81 26.63 -2.95
CA VAL A 20 -4.14 26.99 -2.40
C VAL A 20 -4.35 28.51 -2.46
N ALA A 21 -3.34 29.31 -2.09
CA ALA A 21 -3.40 30.76 -2.17
C ALA A 21 -3.54 31.27 -3.61
N ALA A 22 -2.86 30.64 -4.58
CA ALA A 22 -2.99 30.95 -6.00
C ALA A 22 -4.37 30.57 -6.54
N ALA A 23 -4.91 29.41 -6.15
CA ALA A 23 -6.26 29.00 -6.56
C ALA A 23 -7.36 29.92 -6.02
N VAL A 24 -7.19 30.44 -4.79
CA VAL A 24 -8.15 31.37 -4.16
C VAL A 24 -7.99 32.80 -4.71
N SER A 25 -6.77 33.27 -4.95
CA SER A 25 -6.51 34.67 -5.35
C SER A 25 -6.79 34.98 -6.82
N VAL A 26 -6.76 33.98 -7.71
CA VAL A 26 -6.96 34.20 -9.16
C VAL A 26 -8.44 34.21 -9.58
N GLY A 27 -9.39 33.90 -8.67
CA GLY A 27 -10.81 33.83 -9.03
C GLY A 27 -11.12 32.80 -10.15
N ALA A 28 -10.20 31.86 -10.41
CA ALA A 28 -10.22 30.94 -11.54
C ALA A 28 -11.31 29.85 -11.47
N VAL A 29 -12.17 29.91 -10.45
CA VAL A 29 -13.29 28.98 -10.25
C VAL A 29 -14.63 29.73 -10.21
N ASP A 30 -14.68 30.92 -10.82
CA ASP A 30 -15.94 31.61 -11.13
C ASP A 30 -16.42 31.17 -12.52
N PHE A 31 -17.05 29.99 -12.59
CA PHE A 31 -17.79 29.54 -13.77
C PHE A 31 -19.14 30.26 -13.92
N SER A 32 -19.46 31.20 -13.02
CA SER A 32 -20.74 31.89 -12.93
C SER A 32 -20.82 33.11 -13.85
N ARG A 33 -19.72 33.52 -14.51
CA ARG A 33 -19.76 34.55 -15.55
C ARG A 33 -20.31 33.95 -16.86
N PRO A 34 -21.52 34.32 -17.29
CA PRO A 34 -21.99 33.94 -18.61
C PRO A 34 -21.27 34.82 -19.64
N LEU A 35 -20.74 34.23 -20.73
CA LEU A 35 -20.86 34.91 -22.02
C LEU A 35 -22.34 34.84 -22.35
N ALA A 36 -23.02 35.99 -22.23
CA ALA A 36 -24.47 36.18 -22.28
C ALA A 36 -25.23 35.07 -23.03
N ALA A 37 -26.09 34.34 -22.33
CA ALA A 37 -27.00 33.37 -22.95
C ALA A 37 -28.40 33.51 -22.34
N GLY A 38 -29.40 33.61 -23.22
CA GLY A 38 -30.82 33.72 -22.92
C GLY A 38 -31.43 32.46 -22.29
N ALA A 39 -32.66 32.63 -21.82
CA ALA A 39 -33.45 31.75 -20.96
C ALA A 39 -33.70 30.31 -21.51
N PRO A 40 -33.99 29.32 -20.63
CA PRO A 40 -34.20 27.92 -21.04
C PRO A 40 -35.55 27.70 -21.75
N LEU A 41 -35.58 26.80 -22.74
CA LEU A 41 -36.74 26.47 -23.57
C LEU A 41 -37.63 25.37 -22.92
N GLY A 42 -38.95 25.49 -23.05
CA GLY A 42 -39.95 24.55 -22.52
C GLY A 42 -40.25 23.35 -23.44
N PHE A 43 -40.96 22.34 -22.91
CA PHE A 43 -41.28 21.06 -23.59
C PHE A 43 -41.91 21.22 -24.99
N GLN A 44 -42.75 22.25 -25.19
CA GLN A 44 -43.38 22.54 -26.48
C GLN A 44 -42.40 23.06 -27.53
N GLN A 45 -41.34 23.76 -27.11
CA GLN A 45 -40.25 24.21 -28.00
C GLN A 45 -39.32 23.06 -28.38
N ALA A 46 -39.19 22.03 -27.53
CA ALA A 46 -38.45 20.81 -27.87
C ALA A 46 -39.15 19.97 -28.95
N VAL A 47 -40.48 20.01 -29.05
CA VAL A 47 -41.25 19.34 -30.10
C VAL A 47 -41.13 20.08 -31.44
N SER A 48 -41.24 21.41 -31.45
CA SER A 48 -40.96 22.22 -32.66
C SER A 48 -39.52 22.08 -33.15
N TRP A 49 -38.56 21.89 -32.23
CA TRP A 49 -37.15 21.61 -32.54
C TRP A 49 -36.96 20.30 -33.31
N LEU A 50 -37.65 19.22 -32.92
CA LEU A 50 -37.53 17.91 -33.58
C LEU A 50 -38.02 17.96 -35.05
N ILE A 51 -39.04 18.78 -35.31
CA ILE A 51 -39.62 19.00 -36.64
C ILE A 51 -38.66 19.83 -37.50
N GLY A 52 -38.07 20.90 -36.96
CA GLY A 52 -37.14 21.77 -37.70
C GLY A 52 -35.80 21.12 -38.09
N VAL A 53 -35.33 20.14 -37.31
CA VAL A 53 -34.11 19.37 -37.63
C VAL A 53 -34.30 18.45 -38.83
N LEU A 54 -35.52 17.97 -39.09
CA LEU A 54 -35.85 17.13 -40.23
C LEU A 54 -35.94 17.93 -41.55
N ASP A 55 -36.22 19.24 -41.47
CA ASP A 55 -36.47 20.11 -42.64
C ASP A 55 -35.26 20.92 -43.13
N GLY A 56 -34.06 20.72 -42.56
CA GLY A 56 -32.79 21.10 -43.22
C GLY A 56 -32.56 22.58 -43.52
N THR A 57 -33.06 23.51 -42.69
CA THR A 57 -32.80 24.96 -42.85
C THR A 57 -31.70 25.47 -41.90
N SER A 58 -30.92 26.45 -42.36
CA SER A 58 -29.66 26.93 -41.74
C SER A 58 -29.79 27.68 -40.40
N SER A 59 -30.96 27.69 -39.76
CA SER A 59 -31.15 28.09 -38.36
C SER A 59 -30.74 26.99 -37.37
N ALA A 60 -30.70 25.73 -37.81
CA ALA A 60 -30.43 24.57 -36.98
C ALA A 60 -29.04 24.62 -36.28
N ALA A 61 -28.02 25.21 -36.91
CA ALA A 61 -26.68 25.28 -36.32
C ALA A 61 -26.59 26.28 -35.15
N ALA A 62 -27.30 27.42 -35.25
CA ALA A 62 -27.35 28.43 -34.18
C ALA A 62 -28.16 27.94 -32.98
N ASP A 63 -29.26 27.21 -33.24
CA ASP A 63 -30.10 26.64 -32.20
C ASP A 63 -29.45 25.43 -31.50
N VAL A 64 -28.73 24.58 -32.23
CA VAL A 64 -27.89 23.52 -31.66
C VAL A 64 -26.76 24.09 -30.81
N TYR A 65 -26.14 25.20 -31.24
CA TYR A 65 -25.14 25.91 -30.45
C TYR A 65 -25.74 26.50 -29.17
N GLY A 66 -26.93 27.12 -29.24
CA GLY A 66 -27.65 27.64 -28.07
C GLY A 66 -28.03 26.56 -27.06
N ALA A 67 -28.54 25.42 -27.53
CA ALA A 67 -28.84 24.26 -26.69
C ALA A 67 -27.58 23.70 -26.03
N TRP A 68 -26.46 23.61 -26.76
CA TRP A 68 -25.17 23.21 -26.21
C TRP A 68 -24.67 24.18 -25.13
N VAL A 69 -24.80 25.49 -25.33
CA VAL A 69 -24.43 26.50 -24.32
C VAL A 69 -25.31 26.38 -23.07
N ALA A 70 -26.61 26.14 -23.22
CA ALA A 70 -27.53 25.93 -22.11
C ALA A 70 -27.20 24.66 -21.30
N VAL A 71 -26.92 23.53 -21.98
CA VAL A 71 -26.47 22.29 -21.31
C VAL A 71 -25.12 22.48 -20.62
N ARG A 72 -24.19 23.18 -21.27
CA ARG A 72 -22.88 23.49 -20.71
C ARG A 72 -23.00 24.34 -19.44
N ALA A 73 -23.81 25.39 -19.47
CA ALA A 73 -23.99 26.30 -18.34
C ALA A 73 -24.85 25.69 -17.22
N GLY A 74 -25.92 24.98 -17.55
CA GLY A 74 -26.88 24.45 -16.59
C GLY A 74 -26.51 23.10 -15.97
N VAL A 75 -25.68 22.29 -16.66
CA VAL A 75 -25.35 20.92 -16.21
C VAL A 75 -23.84 20.72 -16.09
N ILE A 76 -23.08 20.97 -17.17
CA ILE A 76 -21.64 20.63 -17.18
C ILE A 76 -20.86 21.52 -16.20
N ALA A 77 -21.05 22.83 -16.26
CA ALA A 77 -20.37 23.80 -15.40
C ALA A 77 -20.61 23.56 -13.89
N PRO A 78 -21.86 23.41 -13.40
CA PRO A 78 -22.09 23.15 -11.98
C PRO A 78 -21.55 21.78 -11.53
N VAL A 79 -21.67 20.73 -12.36
CA VAL A 79 -21.08 19.41 -12.04
C VAL A 79 -19.56 19.49 -11.93
N LEU A 80 -18.89 20.17 -12.88
CA LEU A 80 -17.45 20.40 -12.80
C LEU A 80 -17.07 21.25 -11.59
N GLN A 81 -17.85 22.28 -11.27
CA GLN A 81 -17.60 23.14 -10.12
C GLN A 81 -17.72 22.35 -8.80
N VAL A 82 -18.74 21.50 -8.66
CA VAL A 82 -18.86 20.57 -7.52
C VAL A 82 -17.69 19.61 -7.46
N ALA A 83 -17.24 19.06 -8.58
CA ALA A 83 -16.07 18.19 -8.63
C ALA A 83 -14.78 18.91 -8.21
N VAL A 84 -14.58 20.15 -8.66
CA VAL A 84 -13.44 20.99 -8.26
C VAL A 84 -13.49 21.30 -6.77
N TRP A 85 -14.65 21.68 -6.23
CA TRP A 85 -14.81 21.90 -4.79
C TRP A 85 -14.53 20.63 -3.99
N ALA A 86 -15.02 19.48 -4.43
CA ALA A 86 -14.72 18.19 -3.80
C ALA A 86 -13.20 17.92 -3.81
N CYS A 87 -12.52 18.14 -4.94
CA CYS A 87 -11.07 17.99 -5.04
C CYS A 87 -10.31 18.95 -4.11
N MET A 88 -10.75 20.21 -4.01
CA MET A 88 -10.17 21.19 -3.09
C MET A 88 -10.32 20.76 -1.63
N VAL A 89 -11.54 20.36 -1.23
CA VAL A 89 -11.81 19.89 0.14
C VAL A 89 -10.94 18.67 0.48
N MET A 90 -10.86 17.69 -0.43
CA MET A 90 -9.98 16.54 -0.25
C MET A 90 -8.51 16.95 -0.13
N SER A 91 -8.05 17.90 -0.96
CA SER A 91 -6.65 18.36 -0.93
C SER A 91 -6.31 19.06 0.40
N VAL A 92 -7.20 19.94 0.88
CA VAL A 92 -7.03 20.60 2.19
C VAL A 92 -6.99 19.56 3.31
N MET A 93 -7.90 18.59 3.27
CA MET A 93 -7.96 17.51 4.26
C MET A 93 -6.65 16.69 4.30
N LEU A 94 -6.06 16.38 3.14
CA LEU A 94 -4.75 15.69 3.07
C LEU A 94 -3.63 16.52 3.68
N VAL A 95 -3.61 17.82 3.42
CA VAL A 95 -2.60 18.72 4.02
C VAL A 95 -2.77 18.77 5.53
N VAL A 96 -4.00 18.88 6.03
CA VAL A 96 -4.29 18.85 7.47
C VAL A 96 -3.81 17.53 8.09
N GLU A 97 -4.05 16.40 7.44
CA GLU A 97 -3.59 15.09 7.92
C GLU A 97 -2.06 14.98 7.89
N ALA A 98 -1.40 15.41 6.82
CA ALA A 98 0.04 15.41 6.71
C ALA A 98 0.68 16.28 7.80
N VAL A 99 0.12 17.47 8.06
CA VAL A 99 0.53 18.35 9.15
C VAL A 99 0.31 17.68 10.49
N TYR A 100 -0.87 17.10 10.75
CA TYR A 100 -1.17 16.39 11.98
C TYR A 100 -0.19 15.24 12.23
N ASN A 101 0.02 14.36 11.26
CA ASN A 101 0.95 13.24 11.38
C ASN A 101 2.39 13.74 11.61
N SER A 102 2.79 14.82 10.94
CA SER A 102 4.11 15.43 11.12
C SER A 102 4.28 15.99 12.54
N VAL A 103 3.29 16.72 13.05
CA VAL A 103 3.30 17.27 14.41
C VAL A 103 3.36 16.15 15.44
N VAL A 104 2.53 15.11 15.30
CA VAL A 104 2.53 13.93 16.19
C VAL A 104 3.88 13.22 16.15
N SER A 105 4.40 12.92 14.96
CA SER A 105 5.69 12.22 14.80
C SER A 105 6.86 13.03 15.38
N LEU A 106 6.87 14.35 15.17
CA LEU A 106 7.87 15.23 15.77
C LEU A 106 7.73 15.29 17.29
N GLY A 107 6.50 15.35 17.81
CA GLY A 107 6.24 15.30 19.26
C GLY A 107 6.72 13.99 19.89
N VAL A 108 6.38 12.85 19.29
CA VAL A 108 6.84 11.51 19.68
C VAL A 108 8.37 11.46 19.75
N LYS A 109 9.06 11.97 18.73
CA LYS A 109 10.53 12.01 18.71
C LYS A 109 11.12 12.98 19.72
N ALA A 110 10.52 14.16 19.90
CA ALA A 110 11.01 15.19 20.82
C ALA A 110 10.95 14.73 22.28
N ILE A 111 9.92 13.98 22.66
CA ILE A 111 9.78 13.43 24.01
C ILE A 111 10.44 12.05 24.16
N GLY A 112 11.00 11.49 23.08
CA GLY A 112 11.59 10.15 23.08
C GLY A 112 10.58 9.04 23.33
N TRP A 113 9.31 9.22 22.91
CA TRP A 113 8.24 8.25 23.13
C TRP A 113 8.52 7.00 22.30
N ARG A 114 8.96 5.94 22.98
CA ARG A 114 9.19 4.63 22.34
C ARG A 114 7.94 3.76 22.38
N PRO A 115 7.75 2.86 21.42
CA PRO A 115 6.67 1.87 21.45
C PRO A 115 6.62 1.07 22.77
N GLU A 116 7.79 0.80 23.35
CA GLU A 116 8.03 0.10 24.62
C GLU A 116 7.35 0.76 25.84
N TRP A 117 7.03 2.06 25.77
CA TRP A 117 6.34 2.77 26.85
C TRP A 117 4.82 2.56 26.83
N ARG A 118 4.27 2.34 25.63
CA ARG A 118 2.83 2.11 25.43
C ARG A 118 2.48 0.63 25.45
N PHE A 119 3.37 -0.20 24.92
CA PHE A 119 3.20 -1.64 24.82
C PHE A 119 4.32 -2.31 25.59
N LYS A 120 3.95 -3.29 26.42
CA LYS A 120 4.92 -4.00 27.24
C LYS A 120 5.92 -4.72 26.33
N TRP A 121 7.20 -4.42 26.51
CA TRP A 121 8.29 -5.09 25.81
C TRP A 121 9.35 -5.50 26.83
N GLU A 122 9.54 -6.81 26.95
CA GLU A 122 10.58 -7.42 27.76
C GLU A 122 11.11 -8.63 26.96
N PRO A 123 12.43 -8.84 26.88
CA PRO A 123 12.99 -10.04 26.28
C PRO A 123 12.31 -11.29 26.83
N LEU A 124 12.07 -12.29 25.97
CA LEU A 124 11.47 -13.55 26.45
C LEU A 124 12.51 -14.30 27.29
N ASP A 125 12.13 -14.61 28.54
CA ASP A 125 12.91 -15.41 29.48
C ASP A 125 13.15 -16.82 28.91
N GLY A 126 14.28 -17.00 28.24
CA GLY A 126 14.81 -18.31 27.87
C GLY A 126 16.28 -18.27 27.43
N ALA A 127 17.00 -17.22 27.85
CA ALA A 127 18.46 -17.21 27.89
C ALA A 127 19.01 -17.93 29.14
N ASP A 128 18.18 -18.12 30.18
CA ASP A 128 18.49 -19.01 31.30
C ASP A 128 18.24 -20.47 30.89
N GLU A 129 19.31 -21.26 30.84
CA GLU A 129 19.26 -22.69 30.48
C GLU A 129 18.31 -23.51 31.41
N GLU A 130 18.04 -23.02 32.63
CA GLU A 130 17.16 -23.69 33.62
C GLU A 130 15.66 -23.53 33.35
N LYS A 131 15.19 -22.45 32.70
CA LYS A 131 13.75 -22.20 32.49
C LYS A 131 13.16 -22.90 31.26
N GLY A 132 14.00 -23.51 30.43
CA GLY A 132 13.61 -24.37 29.31
C GLY A 132 13.05 -23.62 28.08
N ARG A 133 13.27 -24.22 26.89
CA ARG A 133 12.85 -23.70 25.57
C ARG A 133 11.32 -23.57 25.37
N ALA A 134 10.53 -23.90 26.40
CA ALA A 134 9.07 -23.97 26.36
C ALA A 134 8.37 -22.60 26.33
N HIS A 135 9.08 -21.53 26.71
CA HIS A 135 8.52 -20.17 26.76
C HIS A 135 8.50 -19.45 25.40
N TYR A 136 9.24 -19.94 24.41
CA TYR A 136 9.26 -19.35 23.07
C TYR A 136 8.04 -19.83 22.27
N PRO A 137 7.22 -18.92 21.74
CA PRO A 137 6.08 -19.29 20.92
C PRO A 137 6.53 -19.87 19.58
N LEU A 138 5.69 -20.71 18.98
CA LEU A 138 5.97 -21.25 17.66
C LEU A 138 5.75 -20.15 16.59
N VAL A 139 6.80 -19.83 15.84
CA VAL A 139 6.79 -18.81 14.78
C VAL A 139 6.93 -19.46 13.40
N LEU A 140 6.01 -19.12 12.50
CA LEU A 140 6.11 -19.43 11.08
C LEU A 140 6.68 -18.23 10.33
N VAL A 141 7.71 -18.42 9.51
CA VAL A 141 8.26 -17.40 8.61
C VAL A 141 7.85 -17.74 7.19
N GLN A 142 7.01 -16.93 6.56
CA GLN A 142 6.52 -17.15 5.19
C GLN A 142 7.28 -16.28 4.19
N ILE A 143 7.74 -16.91 3.12
CA ILE A 143 8.44 -16.25 2.00
C ILE A 143 7.73 -16.61 0.69
N PRO A 144 6.76 -15.80 0.22
CA PRO A 144 6.18 -15.98 -1.10
C PRO A 144 7.19 -15.61 -2.19
N MET A 145 7.36 -16.48 -3.19
CA MET A 145 8.30 -16.31 -4.30
C MET A 145 7.61 -16.49 -5.65
N TYR A 146 8.08 -15.73 -6.65
CA TYR A 146 7.65 -15.88 -8.04
C TYR A 146 8.74 -15.43 -9.02
N ASN A 147 9.41 -16.40 -9.66
CA ASN A 147 10.47 -16.17 -10.65
C ASN A 147 11.63 -15.29 -10.13
N GLU A 148 12.00 -15.46 -8.86
CA GLU A 148 12.95 -14.61 -8.13
C GLU A 148 14.41 -15.09 -8.25
N LEU A 149 14.94 -15.09 -9.48
CA LEU A 149 16.27 -15.66 -9.77
C LEU A 149 17.43 -14.99 -9.01
N GLU A 150 17.39 -13.68 -8.82
CA GLU A 150 18.52 -12.91 -8.29
C GLU A 150 18.55 -12.91 -6.75
N VAL A 151 17.39 -13.05 -6.10
CA VAL A 151 17.23 -12.79 -4.66
C VAL A 151 16.88 -14.02 -3.84
N TYR A 152 16.47 -15.14 -4.45
CA TYR A 152 15.99 -16.32 -3.71
C TYR A 152 16.99 -16.81 -2.65
N LYS A 153 18.29 -16.90 -2.99
CA LYS A 153 19.32 -17.37 -2.05
C LYS A 153 19.45 -16.46 -0.85
N LEU A 154 19.53 -15.15 -1.08
CA LEU A 154 19.71 -14.16 -0.01
C LEU A 154 18.49 -14.13 0.90
N SER A 155 17.29 -14.20 0.34
CA SER A 155 16.05 -14.19 1.12
C SER A 155 15.85 -15.45 1.95
N ILE A 156 16.06 -16.63 1.37
CA ILE A 156 15.99 -17.91 2.11
C ILE A 156 17.04 -17.94 3.21
N ALA A 157 18.28 -17.53 2.90
CA ALA A 157 19.35 -17.46 3.89
C ALA A 157 18.99 -16.54 5.05
N ALA A 158 18.57 -15.31 4.79
CA ALA A 158 18.21 -14.34 5.82
C ALA A 158 17.08 -14.83 6.74
N ALA A 159 16.08 -15.52 6.19
CA ALA A 159 15.01 -16.12 6.98
C ALA A 159 15.47 -17.35 7.80
N CYS A 160 16.34 -18.19 7.24
CA CYS A 160 16.91 -19.36 7.92
C CYS A 160 17.92 -18.99 9.03
N GLU A 161 18.50 -17.79 8.96
CA GLU A 161 19.49 -17.27 9.92
C GLU A 161 18.86 -16.48 11.08
N LEU A 162 17.54 -16.35 11.11
CA LEU A 162 16.82 -15.73 12.21
C LEU A 162 17.13 -16.42 13.55
N GLN A 163 17.50 -15.63 14.55
CA GLN A 163 17.79 -16.10 15.90
C GLN A 163 16.47 -16.41 16.62
N TRP A 164 16.17 -17.70 16.69
CA TRP A 164 15.04 -18.25 17.43
C TRP A 164 15.35 -19.72 17.77
N PRO A 165 14.77 -20.30 18.83
CA PRO A 165 14.97 -21.73 19.10
C PRO A 165 14.54 -22.57 17.89
N LYS A 166 15.43 -23.48 17.44
CA LYS A 166 15.26 -24.25 16.19
C LYS A 166 13.99 -25.11 16.16
N ASP A 167 13.52 -25.57 17.32
CA ASP A 167 12.27 -26.31 17.51
C ASP A 167 11.02 -25.42 17.55
N ARG A 168 11.20 -24.09 17.59
CA ARG A 168 10.14 -23.07 17.70
C ARG A 168 10.05 -22.15 16.48
N ILE A 169 10.83 -22.39 15.44
CA ILE A 169 10.77 -21.65 14.17
C ILE A 169 10.57 -22.61 13.01
N ILE A 170 9.71 -22.22 12.06
CA ILE A 170 9.48 -22.94 10.82
C ILE A 170 9.58 -21.93 9.69
N VAL A 171 10.44 -22.17 8.71
CA VAL A 171 10.52 -21.35 7.49
C VAL A 171 9.67 -22.03 6.42
N GLN A 172 8.78 -21.29 5.76
CA GLN A 172 7.91 -21.78 4.70
C GLN A 172 8.11 -20.95 3.44
N VAL A 173 8.73 -21.56 2.44
CA VAL A 173 8.90 -20.98 1.11
C VAL A 173 7.70 -21.38 0.26
N LEU A 174 6.95 -20.37 -0.22
CA LEU A 174 5.74 -20.54 -1.02
C LEU A 174 6.03 -20.13 -2.45
N ASP A 175 6.43 -21.10 -3.28
CA ASP A 175 6.93 -20.85 -4.62
C ASP A 175 5.85 -21.05 -5.71
N ASP A 176 5.51 -19.94 -6.34
CA ASP A 176 4.56 -19.85 -7.46
C ASP A 176 5.26 -19.75 -8.83
N SER A 177 6.59 -19.91 -8.87
CA SER A 177 7.38 -19.75 -10.09
C SER A 177 6.87 -20.64 -11.22
N THR A 178 6.79 -20.05 -12.41
CA THR A 178 6.37 -20.74 -13.64
C THR A 178 7.57 -21.25 -14.43
N ASP A 179 8.75 -20.68 -14.21
CA ASP A 179 10.00 -21.13 -14.82
C ASP A 179 10.53 -22.37 -14.07
N PRO A 180 10.59 -23.55 -14.71
CA PRO A 180 11.12 -24.76 -14.08
C PRO A 180 12.58 -24.63 -13.62
N PHE A 181 13.39 -23.81 -14.31
CA PHE A 181 14.78 -23.60 -13.94
C PHE A 181 14.88 -22.88 -12.60
N ILE A 182 14.13 -21.79 -12.44
CA ILE A 182 14.09 -21.03 -11.18
C ILE A 182 13.50 -21.88 -10.06
N LYS A 183 12.42 -22.61 -10.35
CA LYS A 183 11.78 -23.51 -9.39
C LYS A 183 12.75 -24.54 -8.81
N ASN A 184 13.52 -25.22 -9.67
CA ASN A 184 14.52 -26.20 -9.25
C ASN A 184 15.62 -25.57 -8.39
N LEU A 185 16.03 -24.33 -8.68
CA LEU A 185 17.04 -23.62 -7.88
C LEU A 185 16.53 -23.29 -6.47
N VAL A 186 15.28 -22.84 -6.35
CA VAL A 186 14.64 -22.54 -5.06
C VAL A 186 14.48 -23.82 -4.24
N GLU A 187 14.03 -24.91 -4.85
CA GLU A 187 13.90 -26.21 -4.20
C GLU A 187 15.25 -26.73 -3.69
N LEU A 188 16.29 -26.70 -4.53
CA LEU A 188 17.65 -27.11 -4.16
C LEU A 188 18.22 -26.27 -2.99
N GLU A 189 17.97 -24.96 -2.98
CA GLU A 189 18.38 -24.12 -1.87
C GLU A 189 17.66 -24.50 -0.58
N CYS A 190 16.36 -24.78 -0.64
CA CYS A 190 15.62 -25.28 0.51
C CYS A 190 16.20 -26.61 1.04
N GLU A 191 16.51 -27.56 0.15
CA GLU A 191 17.15 -28.83 0.51
C GLU A 191 18.51 -28.63 1.20
N ASN A 192 19.32 -27.68 0.72
CA ASN A 192 20.59 -27.32 1.35
C ASN A 192 20.39 -26.86 2.80
N TRP A 193 19.34 -26.09 3.09
CA TRP A 193 19.02 -25.64 4.45
C TRP A 193 18.44 -26.76 5.32
N VAL A 194 17.66 -27.68 4.75
CA VAL A 194 17.24 -28.91 5.45
C VAL A 194 18.47 -29.72 5.88
N ASN A 195 19.46 -29.88 5.00
CA ASN A 195 20.70 -30.60 5.30
C ASN A 195 21.56 -29.93 6.40
N LYS A 196 21.39 -28.62 6.60
CA LYS A 196 22.00 -27.87 7.72
C LYS A 196 21.19 -27.99 9.03
N GLY A 197 20.09 -28.75 9.03
CA GLY A 197 19.23 -28.95 10.19
C GLY A 197 18.27 -27.79 10.48
N VAL A 198 17.96 -26.96 9.48
CA VAL A 198 16.93 -25.91 9.59
C VAL A 198 15.55 -26.49 9.25
N ASN A 199 14.54 -26.13 10.03
CA ASN A 199 13.16 -26.54 9.78
C ASN A 199 12.52 -25.67 8.69
N ILE A 200 12.95 -25.89 7.45
CA ILE A 200 12.39 -25.23 6.26
C ILE A 200 11.43 -26.17 5.52
N LYS A 201 10.36 -25.60 4.96
CA LYS A 201 9.33 -26.28 4.15
C LYS A 201 9.21 -25.57 2.82
N TYR A 202 9.47 -26.30 1.75
CA TYR A 202 9.21 -25.85 0.39
C TYR A 202 7.81 -26.30 -0.02
N ALA A 203 6.98 -25.36 -0.50
CA ALA A 203 5.63 -25.66 -0.95
C ALA A 203 5.33 -24.95 -2.26
N THR A 204 4.68 -25.68 -3.16
CA THR A 204 4.28 -25.18 -4.48
C THR A 204 2.79 -25.47 -4.69
N ARG A 205 2.17 -24.76 -5.64
CA ARG A 205 0.78 -25.01 -6.02
C ARG A 205 0.62 -25.10 -7.52
N THR A 206 -0.43 -25.80 -7.95
CA THR A 206 -0.72 -26.03 -9.38
C THR A 206 -1.39 -24.83 -10.05
N SER A 207 -2.00 -23.92 -9.29
CA SER A 207 -2.70 -22.75 -9.81
C SER A 207 -2.26 -21.50 -9.08
N ARG A 208 -1.87 -20.47 -9.85
CA ARG A 208 -1.52 -19.13 -9.34
C ARG A 208 -2.75 -18.25 -9.04
N LYS A 209 -3.94 -18.85 -8.88
CA LYS A 209 -5.16 -18.10 -8.59
C LYS A 209 -4.99 -17.29 -7.29
N GLY A 210 -5.24 -15.99 -7.39
CA GLY A 210 -5.11 -15.06 -6.27
C GLY A 210 -3.68 -14.66 -5.90
N PHE A 211 -2.68 -14.98 -6.75
CA PHE A 211 -1.29 -14.52 -6.62
C PHE A 211 -0.75 -14.70 -5.18
N LYS A 212 -0.03 -13.71 -4.63
CA LYS A 212 0.55 -13.73 -3.27
C LYS A 212 -0.49 -14.07 -2.20
N ALA A 213 -1.67 -13.45 -2.23
CA ALA A 213 -2.76 -13.73 -1.29
C ALA A 213 -3.18 -15.21 -1.30
N GLY A 214 -3.28 -15.80 -2.50
CA GLY A 214 -3.61 -17.20 -2.67
C GLY A 214 -2.51 -18.15 -2.21
N ALA A 215 -1.24 -17.79 -2.41
CA ALA A 215 -0.10 -18.54 -1.93
C ALA A 215 -0.06 -18.55 -0.39
N LEU A 216 -0.14 -17.37 0.24
CA LEU A 216 -0.20 -17.21 1.69
C LEU A 216 -1.40 -17.96 2.29
N LYS A 217 -2.58 -17.87 1.66
CA LYS A 217 -3.76 -18.63 2.06
C LYS A 217 -3.51 -20.13 2.04
N LYS A 218 -2.90 -20.66 0.96
CA LYS A 218 -2.58 -22.09 0.85
C LYS A 218 -1.55 -22.53 1.89
N GLY A 219 -0.52 -21.71 2.14
CA GLY A 219 0.48 -21.96 3.17
C GLY A 219 -0.11 -22.07 4.58
N MET A 220 -1.18 -21.31 4.85
CA MET A 220 -1.93 -21.35 6.11
C MET A 220 -2.79 -22.61 6.31
N GLU A 221 -2.97 -23.44 5.27
CA GLU A 221 -3.73 -24.70 5.37
C GLU A 221 -2.90 -25.86 5.93
N CYS A 222 -1.59 -25.72 6.07
CA CYS A 222 -0.72 -26.75 6.65
C CYS A 222 -0.87 -26.82 8.17
N ASP A 223 -0.70 -28.02 8.75
CA ASP A 223 -0.93 -28.24 10.19
C ASP A 223 0.01 -27.42 11.08
N TYR A 224 1.29 -27.33 10.71
CA TYR A 224 2.26 -26.51 11.43
C TYR A 224 1.93 -25.01 11.39
N ALA A 225 1.35 -24.53 10.29
CA ALA A 225 0.90 -23.13 10.18
C ALA A 225 -0.30 -22.85 11.09
N ARG A 226 -1.20 -23.84 11.27
CA ARG A 226 -2.33 -23.72 12.19
C ARG A 226 -1.91 -23.73 13.66
N GLN A 227 -0.81 -24.44 13.98
CA GLN A 227 -0.22 -24.55 15.32
C GLN A 227 0.68 -23.36 15.66
N SER A 228 1.20 -22.65 14.66
CA SER A 228 2.04 -21.47 14.86
C SER A 228 1.24 -20.34 15.49
N GLU A 229 1.77 -19.74 16.56
CA GLU A 229 1.13 -18.64 17.28
C GLU A 229 1.31 -17.31 16.55
N TYR A 230 2.47 -17.16 15.90
CA TYR A 230 2.86 -15.97 15.16
C TYR A 230 3.37 -16.31 13.77
N ILE A 231 3.16 -15.38 12.84
CA ILE A 231 3.56 -15.53 11.44
C ILE A 231 4.31 -14.28 11.00
N ALA A 232 5.60 -14.42 10.71
CA ALA A 232 6.41 -13.39 10.06
C ALA A 232 6.31 -13.53 8.54
N ILE A 233 6.21 -12.42 7.83
CA ILE A 233 6.05 -12.41 6.36
C ILE A 233 7.16 -11.56 5.76
N PHE A 234 7.90 -12.14 4.81
CA PHE A 234 8.94 -11.46 4.07
C PHE A 234 8.77 -11.70 2.57
N ASP A 235 8.72 -10.63 1.78
CA ASP A 235 8.85 -10.72 0.33
C ASP A 235 10.26 -11.21 -0.05
N ALA A 236 10.40 -11.75 -1.26
CA ALA A 236 11.62 -12.40 -1.71
C ALA A 236 12.84 -11.48 -1.85
N ASP A 237 12.65 -10.16 -1.87
CA ASP A 237 13.73 -9.17 -1.87
C ASP A 237 14.11 -8.67 -0.46
N PHE A 238 13.41 -9.15 0.58
CA PHE A 238 13.63 -8.72 1.96
C PHE A 238 14.62 -9.60 2.69
N GLN A 239 15.53 -8.95 3.43
CA GLN A 239 16.57 -9.58 4.23
C GLN A 239 16.45 -9.06 5.67
N PRO A 240 15.74 -9.79 6.56
CA PRO A 240 15.69 -9.44 7.98
C PRO A 240 17.04 -9.67 8.66
N GLU A 241 17.35 -8.84 9.65
CA GLU A 241 18.50 -9.08 10.52
C GLU A 241 18.21 -10.28 11.46
N PRO A 242 19.25 -11.01 11.91
CA PRO A 242 19.07 -12.21 12.73
C PRO A 242 18.25 -11.98 14.01
N ASP A 243 18.33 -10.79 14.61
CA ASP A 243 17.63 -10.42 15.85
C ASP A 243 16.16 -9.99 15.63
N PHE A 244 15.64 -10.03 14.39
CA PHE A 244 14.32 -9.51 14.03
C PHE A 244 13.20 -10.08 14.92
N LEU A 245 13.14 -11.41 15.09
CA LEU A 245 12.09 -12.06 15.89
C LEU A 245 12.23 -11.73 17.38
N LEU A 246 13.46 -11.70 17.90
CA LEU A 246 13.74 -11.33 19.29
C LEU A 246 13.27 -9.91 19.62
N ARG A 247 13.29 -9.00 18.65
CA ARG A 247 12.87 -7.60 18.84
C ARG A 247 11.40 -7.35 18.57
N THR A 248 10.74 -8.20 17.78
CA THR A 248 9.34 -8.00 17.34
C THR A 248 8.34 -8.86 18.09
N VAL A 249 8.62 -10.16 18.29
CA VAL A 249 7.69 -11.11 18.92
C VAL A 249 7.33 -10.76 20.37
N PRO A 250 8.23 -10.20 21.22
CA PRO A 250 7.86 -9.86 22.59
C PRO A 250 6.69 -8.87 22.71
N PHE A 251 6.58 -7.92 21.77
CA PHE A 251 5.42 -7.01 21.73
C PHE A 251 4.10 -7.78 21.58
N LEU A 252 4.09 -8.89 20.83
CA LEU A 252 2.89 -9.71 20.67
C LEU A 252 2.65 -10.60 21.90
N VAL A 253 3.69 -11.19 22.47
CA VAL A 253 3.55 -12.08 23.65
C VAL A 253 2.98 -11.32 24.85
N HIS A 254 3.50 -10.13 25.13
CA HIS A 254 3.11 -9.38 26.32
C HIS A 254 1.85 -8.53 26.16
N ASN A 255 1.33 -8.37 24.93
CA ASN A 255 0.16 -7.52 24.65
C ASN A 255 -0.88 -8.33 23.83
N PRO A 256 -1.84 -9.01 24.51
CA PRO A 256 -2.80 -9.89 23.86
C PRO A 256 -3.69 -9.22 22.81
N GLU A 257 -3.91 -7.90 22.88
CA GLU A 257 -4.74 -7.16 21.93
C GLU A 257 -3.99 -6.70 20.66
N VAL A 258 -2.67 -6.91 20.61
CA VAL A 258 -1.86 -6.57 19.44
C VAL A 258 -1.93 -7.73 18.45
N ALA A 259 -2.32 -7.41 17.21
CA ALA A 259 -2.36 -8.36 16.10
C ALA A 259 -1.13 -8.31 15.20
N LEU A 260 -0.51 -7.14 15.06
CA LEU A 260 0.58 -6.90 14.11
C LEU A 260 1.68 -6.06 14.73
N VAL A 261 2.91 -6.50 14.53
CA VAL A 261 4.11 -5.69 14.70
C VAL A 261 4.74 -5.46 13.34
N GLN A 262 4.89 -4.21 12.91
CA GLN A 262 5.49 -3.83 11.63
C GLN A 262 6.88 -3.21 11.88
N ALA A 263 7.89 -3.75 11.21
CA ALA A 263 9.22 -3.17 11.17
C ALA A 263 9.39 -2.20 9.99
N ARG A 264 10.44 -1.39 10.04
CA ARG A 264 10.76 -0.40 9.01
C ARG A 264 11.52 -1.03 7.84
N TRP A 265 11.23 -0.59 6.63
CA TRP A 265 12.04 -0.94 5.47
C TRP A 265 13.27 -0.04 5.36
N SER A 266 14.38 -0.65 4.95
CA SER A 266 15.63 0.02 4.64
C SER A 266 16.10 -0.42 3.26
N PHE A 267 16.60 0.50 2.46
CA PHE A 267 16.83 0.25 1.05
C PHE A 267 18.32 0.24 0.74
N VAL A 268 18.80 -0.80 0.05
CA VAL A 268 20.23 -0.96 -0.25
C VAL A 268 20.69 -0.16 -1.48
N ASN A 269 19.76 0.21 -2.37
CA ASN A 269 20.03 0.88 -3.65
C ASN A 269 19.43 2.30 -3.73
N ASP A 270 19.20 2.93 -2.57
CA ASP A 270 18.56 4.24 -2.46
C ASP A 270 19.40 5.42 -2.98
N THR A 271 20.70 5.21 -3.19
CA THR A 271 21.63 6.21 -3.72
C THR A 271 21.97 6.01 -5.20
N THR A 272 21.53 4.91 -5.81
CA THR A 272 21.91 4.52 -7.17
C THR A 272 21.40 5.47 -8.25
N SER A 273 20.25 6.11 -8.07
CA SER A 273 19.67 7.03 -9.05
C SER A 273 18.82 8.12 -8.40
N LEU A 274 18.51 9.19 -9.14
CA LEU A 274 17.53 10.19 -8.67
C LEU A 274 16.16 9.54 -8.37
N LEU A 275 15.75 8.56 -9.19
CA LEU A 275 14.49 7.84 -9.00
C LEU A 275 14.47 7.09 -7.66
N THR A 276 15.54 6.36 -7.31
CA THR A 276 15.60 5.62 -6.04
C THR A 276 15.72 6.56 -4.83
N ARG A 277 16.41 7.70 -4.97
CA ARG A 277 16.46 8.75 -3.93
C ARG A 277 15.09 9.36 -3.65
N VAL A 278 14.31 9.66 -4.70
CA VAL A 278 12.96 10.20 -4.57
C VAL A 278 12.01 9.17 -3.95
N GLN A 279 12.09 7.90 -4.39
CA GLN A 279 11.33 6.81 -3.76
C GLN A 279 11.65 6.69 -2.27
N LYS A 280 12.93 6.71 -1.90
CA LYS A 280 13.36 6.68 -0.49
C LYS A 280 12.73 7.82 0.30
N MET A 281 12.69 9.05 -0.24
CA MET A 281 12.06 10.19 0.44
C MET A 281 10.57 9.94 0.75
N PHE A 282 9.82 9.41 -0.22
CA PHE A 282 8.41 9.07 -0.01
C PHE A 282 8.22 7.96 1.03
N PHE A 283 9.05 6.92 0.98
CA PHE A 283 9.00 5.85 1.99
C PHE A 283 9.43 6.32 3.38
N ASP A 284 10.45 7.18 3.48
CA ASP A 284 10.88 7.73 4.75
C ASP A 284 9.78 8.60 5.38
N TYR A 285 9.02 9.36 4.58
CA TYR A 285 7.82 10.05 5.07
C TYR A 285 6.77 9.04 5.57
N HIS A 286 6.43 8.04 4.75
CA HIS A 286 5.46 7.01 5.12
C HIS A 286 5.83 6.31 6.44
N PHE A 287 7.06 5.84 6.57
CA PHE A 287 7.53 5.10 7.74
C PHE A 287 7.78 6.00 8.97
N LYS A 288 8.58 7.05 8.82
CA LYS A 288 9.00 7.89 9.96
C LYS A 288 7.90 8.84 10.43
N VAL A 289 6.88 9.10 9.62
CA VAL A 289 5.81 10.06 9.93
C VAL A 289 4.45 9.37 10.02
N GLU A 290 3.97 8.74 8.95
CA GLU A 290 2.60 8.22 8.91
C GLU A 290 2.41 6.98 9.79
N GLN A 291 3.29 5.99 9.70
CA GLN A 291 3.22 4.78 10.53
C GLN A 291 3.53 5.08 11.99
N GLU A 292 4.53 5.92 12.25
CA GLU A 292 4.87 6.38 13.60
C GLU A 292 3.67 7.07 14.27
N ALA A 293 3.07 8.05 13.58
CA ALA A 293 1.91 8.76 14.11
C ALA A 293 0.70 7.82 14.29
N GLY A 294 0.44 6.95 13.30
CA GLY A 294 -0.64 5.97 13.35
C GLY A 294 -0.53 4.99 14.51
N SER A 295 0.67 4.47 14.76
CA SER A 295 0.98 3.59 15.89
C SER A 295 0.87 4.32 17.23
N ALA A 296 1.42 5.54 17.33
CA ALA A 296 1.48 6.30 18.58
C ALA A 296 0.10 6.80 19.04
N THR A 297 -0.79 7.16 18.12
CA THR A 297 -2.09 7.75 18.45
C THR A 297 -3.20 6.72 18.47
N PHE A 298 -3.35 5.95 17.39
CA PHE A 298 -4.52 5.09 17.16
C PHE A 298 -4.22 3.60 17.32
N ALA A 299 -2.95 3.22 17.36
CA ALA A 299 -2.51 1.83 17.20
C ALA A 299 -3.08 1.19 15.92
N PHE A 300 -3.16 1.97 14.83
CA PHE A 300 -3.62 1.52 13.52
C PHE A 300 -2.82 2.19 12.39
N PHE A 301 -2.44 1.37 11.41
CA PHE A 301 -1.87 1.74 10.13
C PHE A 301 -1.99 0.55 9.16
N SER A 302 -1.78 0.75 7.86
CA SER A 302 -1.81 -0.37 6.91
C SER A 302 -0.60 -1.28 7.10
N PHE A 303 -0.81 -2.59 7.06
CA PHE A 303 0.29 -3.53 6.88
C PHE A 303 0.92 -3.30 5.50
N ASN A 304 2.24 -3.29 5.42
CA ASN A 304 2.96 -3.01 4.17
C ASN A 304 3.14 -4.25 3.27
N GLY A 305 2.60 -5.39 3.70
CA GLY A 305 2.68 -6.66 2.98
C GLY A 305 3.91 -7.51 3.29
N THR A 306 4.89 -6.98 4.02
CA THR A 306 6.15 -7.64 4.37
C THR A 306 6.80 -6.95 5.59
N ALA A 307 7.83 -7.58 6.16
CA ALA A 307 8.58 -7.12 7.32
C ALA A 307 7.68 -6.90 8.56
N GLY A 308 6.68 -7.77 8.73
CA GLY A 308 5.79 -7.72 9.89
C GLY A 308 5.48 -9.11 10.44
N VAL A 309 5.19 -9.14 11.73
CA VAL A 309 4.80 -10.34 12.48
C VAL A 309 3.36 -10.22 12.89
N TRP A 310 2.55 -11.19 12.46
CA TRP A 310 1.14 -11.28 12.76
C TRP A 310 0.85 -12.32 13.83
N ARG A 311 -0.12 -12.04 14.70
CA ARG A 311 -0.78 -13.06 15.52
C ARG A 311 -1.67 -13.92 14.63
N THR A 312 -1.47 -15.23 14.67
CA THR A 312 -2.23 -16.19 13.84
C THR A 312 -3.73 -16.12 14.10
N VAL A 313 -4.14 -15.94 15.36
CA VAL A 313 -5.56 -15.80 15.74
C VAL A 313 -6.19 -14.57 15.07
N ALA A 314 -5.50 -13.43 15.06
CA ALA A 314 -6.00 -12.22 14.42
C ALA A 314 -6.20 -12.40 12.91
N ILE A 315 -5.28 -13.12 12.24
CA ILE A 315 -5.45 -13.48 10.81
C ILE A 315 -6.72 -14.32 10.62
N LYS A 316 -6.93 -15.33 11.47
CA LYS A 316 -8.10 -16.24 11.39
C LYS A 316 -9.40 -15.49 11.63
N GLU A 317 -9.48 -14.66 12.68
CA GLU A 317 -10.66 -13.87 13.04
C GLU A 317 -11.03 -12.81 12.00
N ALA A 318 -10.02 -12.22 11.35
CA ALA A 318 -10.25 -11.32 10.23
C ALA A 318 -10.81 -12.06 8.99
N GLY A 319 -10.73 -13.39 8.95
CA GLY A 319 -11.18 -14.23 7.83
C GLY A 319 -10.07 -14.61 6.84
N GLY A 320 -8.81 -14.57 7.28
CA GLY A 320 -7.64 -15.00 6.52
C GLY A 320 -7.22 -14.06 5.39
N TRP A 321 -6.31 -14.54 4.54
CA TRP A 321 -5.89 -13.89 3.30
C TRP A 321 -7.00 -13.97 2.25
N LYS A 322 -7.34 -12.82 1.64
CA LYS A 322 -8.37 -12.71 0.60
C LYS A 322 -7.76 -12.17 -0.68
N ASP A 323 -8.01 -12.84 -1.79
CA ASP A 323 -7.51 -12.52 -3.14
C ASP A 323 -8.43 -11.55 -3.91
N ARG A 324 -9.34 -10.87 -3.22
CA ARG A 324 -10.37 -10.01 -3.83
C ARG A 324 -9.85 -8.65 -4.30
N THR A 325 -8.59 -8.32 -3.99
CA THR A 325 -7.87 -7.09 -4.35
C THR A 325 -6.38 -7.40 -4.48
N THR A 326 -5.62 -6.52 -5.14
CA THR A 326 -4.15 -6.61 -5.30
C THR A 326 -3.36 -6.07 -4.11
N VAL A 327 -4.05 -5.64 -3.05
CA VAL A 327 -3.53 -5.14 -1.77
C VAL A 327 -4.13 -5.98 -0.63
N GLU A 328 -3.85 -7.29 -0.67
CA GLU A 328 -4.38 -8.26 0.29
C GLU A 328 -3.95 -7.99 1.74
N ASP A 329 -2.79 -7.35 1.88
CA ASP A 329 -2.17 -6.88 3.11
C ASP A 329 -2.99 -5.79 3.79
N MET A 330 -3.33 -4.75 3.05
CA MET A 330 -4.19 -3.66 3.51
C MET A 330 -5.60 -4.17 3.79
N ASP A 331 -6.12 -5.10 2.97
CA ASP A 331 -7.42 -5.73 3.19
C ASP A 331 -7.48 -6.48 4.53
N LEU A 332 -6.41 -7.21 4.87
CA LEU A 332 -6.30 -7.91 6.14
C LEU A 332 -6.17 -6.93 7.32
N ALA A 333 -5.32 -5.90 7.17
CA ALA A 333 -5.14 -4.85 8.17
C ALA A 333 -6.46 -4.17 8.53
N VAL A 334 -7.21 -3.69 7.53
CA VAL A 334 -8.52 -3.05 7.77
C VAL A 334 -9.49 -4.01 8.46
N ARG A 335 -9.59 -5.26 8.00
CA ARG A 335 -10.50 -6.25 8.61
C ARG A 335 -10.13 -6.57 10.06
N ALA A 336 -8.85 -6.71 10.38
CA ALA A 336 -8.39 -6.96 11.74
C ALA A 336 -8.72 -5.77 12.65
N THR A 337 -8.49 -4.54 12.19
CA THR A 337 -8.81 -3.33 12.96
C THR A 337 -10.31 -3.14 13.17
N LEU A 338 -11.14 -3.46 12.18
CA LEU A 338 -12.60 -3.47 12.36
C LEU A 338 -13.07 -4.51 13.39
N LYS A 339 -12.23 -5.47 13.76
CA LYS A 339 -12.45 -6.43 14.86
C LYS A 339 -11.85 -5.95 16.20
N GLY A 340 -11.29 -4.74 16.26
CA GLY A 340 -10.73 -4.15 17.48
C GLY A 340 -9.25 -4.47 17.73
N TRP A 341 -8.58 -5.17 16.81
CA TRP A 341 -7.15 -5.46 16.93
C TRP A 341 -6.29 -4.21 16.77
N LYS A 342 -5.22 -4.12 17.59
CA LYS A 342 -4.24 -3.03 17.57
C LYS A 342 -2.97 -3.43 16.85
N PHE A 343 -2.26 -2.47 16.27
CA PHE A 343 -0.98 -2.63 15.60
C PHE A 343 0.10 -1.77 16.24
N VAL A 344 1.33 -2.27 16.19
CA VAL A 344 2.52 -1.59 16.72
C VAL A 344 3.54 -1.44 15.60
N TYR A 345 4.01 -0.21 15.40
CA TYR A 345 5.13 0.07 14.52
C TYR A 345 6.43 0.16 15.33
N VAL A 346 7.47 -0.56 14.90
CA VAL A 346 8.79 -0.58 15.55
C VAL A 346 9.81 -0.04 14.57
N GLY A 347 9.94 1.29 14.52
CA GLY A 347 10.80 1.99 13.57
C GLY A 347 12.31 1.72 13.70
N ASP A 348 12.75 1.22 14.86
CA ASP A 348 14.14 0.88 15.16
C ASP A 348 14.57 -0.48 14.63
N VAL A 349 13.63 -1.36 14.28
CA VAL A 349 13.91 -2.63 13.59
C VAL A 349 13.86 -2.36 12.10
N ARG A 350 14.97 -2.59 11.40
CA ARG A 350 15.10 -2.33 9.97
C ARG A 350 15.28 -3.64 9.21
N VAL A 351 14.55 -3.78 8.12
CA VAL A 351 14.66 -4.92 7.19
C VAL A 351 15.17 -4.39 5.86
N LYS A 352 16.23 -4.99 5.32
CA LYS A 352 16.82 -4.56 4.05
C LYS A 352 15.95 -5.02 2.88
N SER A 353 15.79 -4.17 1.87
CA SER A 353 15.09 -4.48 0.62
C SER A 353 15.63 -3.64 -0.54
N GLU A 354 15.11 -3.89 -1.75
CA GLU A 354 15.49 -3.18 -2.96
C GLU A 354 14.37 -2.27 -3.48
N LEU A 355 14.74 -1.10 -3.99
CA LEU A 355 13.83 -0.22 -4.72
C LEU A 355 13.81 -0.57 -6.20
N PRO A 356 12.66 -0.39 -6.89
CA PRO A 356 12.61 -0.42 -8.35
C PRO A 356 13.65 0.52 -8.96
N SER A 357 14.63 -0.05 -9.66
CA SER A 357 15.72 0.72 -10.28
C SER A 357 15.33 1.35 -11.62
N THR A 358 14.26 0.86 -12.26
CA THR A 358 13.76 1.39 -13.52
C THR A 358 12.40 2.06 -13.39
N TYR A 359 12.19 3.12 -14.17
CA TYR A 359 10.94 3.86 -14.17
C TYR A 359 9.73 3.00 -14.57
N LYS A 360 9.90 2.06 -15.51
CA LYS A 360 8.84 1.12 -15.93
C LYS A 360 8.40 0.23 -14.76
N ALA A 361 9.35 -0.29 -13.99
CA ALA A 361 9.05 -1.15 -12.86
C ALA A 361 8.39 -0.36 -11.71
N TYR A 362 8.87 0.87 -11.46
CA TYR A 362 8.23 1.82 -10.55
C TYR A 362 6.78 2.14 -10.97
N CYS A 363 6.52 2.48 -12.24
CA CYS A 363 5.17 2.69 -12.80
C CYS A 363 4.23 1.53 -12.46
N ARG A 364 4.66 0.28 -12.71
CA ARG A 364 3.85 -0.92 -12.46
C ARG A 364 3.54 -1.09 -10.98
N GLN A 365 4.54 -0.92 -10.12
CA GLN A 365 4.37 -1.01 -8.67
C GLN A 365 3.35 0.04 -8.17
N GLN A 366 3.52 1.31 -8.57
CA GLN A 366 2.62 2.39 -8.18
C GLN A 366 1.20 2.19 -8.71
N PHE A 367 1.05 1.71 -9.96
CA PHE A 367 -0.25 1.41 -10.53
C PHE A 367 -0.99 0.33 -9.71
N ARG A 368 -0.29 -0.72 -9.28
CA ARG A 368 -0.88 -1.80 -8.47
C ARG A 368 -1.34 -1.30 -7.09
N TRP A 369 -0.51 -0.53 -6.40
CA TRP A 369 -0.85 0.02 -5.08
C TRP A 369 -2.00 1.01 -5.16
N SER A 370 -2.02 1.80 -6.22
CA SER A 370 -3.09 2.74 -6.47
C SER A 370 -4.40 1.98 -6.81
N SER A 371 -4.40 1.19 -7.88
CA SER A 371 -5.63 0.50 -8.34
C SER A 371 -6.20 -0.46 -7.28
N GLY A 372 -5.32 -1.11 -6.51
CA GLY A 372 -5.69 -1.99 -5.40
C GLY A 372 -6.38 -1.24 -4.27
N GLY A 373 -5.81 -0.12 -3.81
CA GLY A 373 -6.39 0.70 -2.74
C GLY A 373 -7.80 1.21 -3.08
N ALA A 374 -7.99 1.72 -4.30
CA ALA A 374 -9.32 2.14 -4.78
C ALA A 374 -10.36 1.01 -4.77
N ASN A 375 -9.97 -0.17 -5.26
CA ASN A 375 -10.87 -1.32 -5.30
C ASN A 375 -11.20 -1.82 -3.89
N LEU A 376 -10.21 -1.78 -2.98
CA LEU A 376 -10.40 -2.12 -1.58
C LEU A 376 -11.35 -1.13 -0.89
N PHE A 377 -11.14 0.17 -1.07
CA PHE A 377 -12.02 1.21 -0.54
C PHE A 377 -13.48 0.96 -0.94
N ARG A 378 -13.74 0.74 -2.24
CA ARG A 378 -15.09 0.46 -2.74
C ARG A 378 -15.71 -0.78 -2.10
N LYS A 379 -14.91 -1.83 -1.85
CA LYS A 379 -15.38 -3.08 -1.24
C LYS A 379 -15.62 -2.95 0.26
N MET A 380 -14.82 -2.15 0.96
CA MET A 380 -14.87 -1.99 2.41
C MET A 380 -15.76 -0.84 2.88
N ALA A 381 -16.13 0.10 2.00
CA ALA A 381 -16.89 1.30 2.37
C ALA A 381 -18.16 1.01 3.17
N LYS A 382 -18.91 -0.05 2.82
CA LYS A 382 -20.11 -0.47 3.56
C LYS A 382 -19.76 -1.00 4.95
N ASP A 383 -18.80 -1.92 5.03
CA ASP A 383 -18.38 -2.55 6.29
C ASP A 383 -17.85 -1.51 7.28
N VAL A 384 -17.08 -0.54 6.78
CA VAL A 384 -16.52 0.57 7.55
C VAL A 384 -17.63 1.53 8.02
N LEU A 385 -18.59 1.87 7.15
CA LEU A 385 -19.73 2.71 7.55
C LEU A 385 -20.61 2.03 8.61
N VAL A 386 -20.88 0.74 8.44
CA VAL A 386 -21.68 -0.04 9.41
C VAL A 386 -20.95 -0.17 10.74
N ALA A 387 -19.64 -0.42 10.73
CA ALA A 387 -18.83 -0.43 11.96
C ALA A 387 -18.91 0.90 12.71
N LYS A 388 -18.88 2.03 11.99
CA LYS A 388 -19.03 3.37 12.57
C LYS A 388 -20.39 3.55 13.26
N LEU A 389 -21.45 3.02 12.66
CA LEU A 389 -22.83 3.16 13.13
C LEU A 389 -23.16 2.21 14.29
N LEU A 390 -22.70 0.96 14.25
CA LEU A 390 -23.10 -0.09 15.20
C LEU A 390 -22.22 -0.17 16.43
N LEU A 391 -20.91 0.04 16.30
CA LEU A 391 -19.98 -0.31 17.37
C LEU A 391 -19.65 0.86 18.30
N GLY A 392 -19.99 2.10 17.92
CA GLY A 392 -19.38 3.26 18.56
C GLY A 392 -17.85 3.17 18.61
N ALA A 393 -17.26 2.29 17.78
CA ALA A 393 -15.83 2.03 17.70
C ALA A 393 -15.18 3.39 17.47
N GLU A 394 -14.19 3.75 18.30
CA GLU A 394 -13.58 5.08 18.33
C GLU A 394 -13.63 5.70 16.94
N SER A 395 -14.52 6.68 16.73
CA SER A 395 -14.92 7.17 15.40
C SER A 395 -13.73 7.52 14.49
N TYR A 396 -12.58 7.74 15.10
CA TYR A 396 -11.28 8.04 14.51
C TYR A 396 -10.58 6.85 13.85
N CYS A 397 -10.64 5.62 14.38
CA CYS A 397 -10.05 4.43 13.73
C CYS A 397 -10.78 4.10 12.42
N THR A 398 -12.11 4.22 12.42
CA THR A 398 -12.94 4.02 11.22
C THR A 398 -12.72 5.12 10.18
N ASN A 399 -12.60 6.38 10.63
CA ASN A 399 -12.23 7.50 9.75
C ASN A 399 -10.81 7.32 9.16
N ARG A 400 -9.82 6.93 9.97
CA ARG A 400 -8.44 6.68 9.50
C ARG A 400 -8.36 5.49 8.55
N CYS A 401 -9.16 4.43 8.76
CA CYS A 401 -9.36 3.35 7.78
C CYS A 401 -9.86 3.88 6.44
N MET A 402 -10.91 4.73 6.45
CA MET A 402 -11.42 5.36 5.22
C MET A 402 -10.33 6.21 4.54
N TYR A 403 -9.56 6.98 5.31
CA TYR A 403 -8.54 7.89 4.78
C TYR A 403 -7.32 7.16 4.24
N SER A 404 -6.80 6.14 4.94
CA SER A 404 -5.67 5.33 4.47
C SER A 404 -6.01 4.60 3.15
N LEU A 405 -7.26 4.14 3.02
CA LEU A 405 -7.80 3.56 1.79
C LEU A 405 -7.99 4.60 0.67
N GLN A 406 -8.31 5.85 1.00
CA GLN A 406 -8.45 6.96 0.05
C GLN A 406 -7.09 7.45 -0.48
N TYR A 407 -6.06 7.46 0.38
CA TYR A 407 -4.68 7.85 0.03
C TYR A 407 -4.08 7.00 -1.09
N HIS A 408 -4.48 5.73 -1.16
CA HIS A 408 -4.02 4.76 -2.15
C HIS A 408 -4.98 4.61 -3.34
N SER A 409 -5.89 5.55 -3.61
CA SER A 409 -6.82 5.48 -4.74
C SER A 409 -6.44 6.43 -5.90
N PRO A 410 -6.14 5.94 -7.12
CA PRO A 410 -5.72 6.76 -8.27
C PRO A 410 -6.87 7.52 -8.87
N SER A 411 -8.13 7.15 -8.57
CA SER A 411 -9.31 7.83 -9.09
C SER A 411 -9.54 9.21 -8.49
N LEU A 412 -8.83 9.58 -7.42
CA LEU A 412 -9.05 10.84 -6.71
C LEU A 412 -7.89 11.84 -6.81
N GLY A 413 -6.80 11.52 -7.52
CA GLY A 413 -5.77 12.53 -7.80
C GLY A 413 -4.69 12.70 -6.70
N HIS A 414 -4.55 11.73 -5.80
CA HIS A 414 -3.97 11.95 -4.46
C HIS A 414 -2.47 11.69 -4.30
N ASN A 415 -1.74 11.47 -5.39
CA ASN A 415 -0.29 11.60 -5.39
C ASN A 415 0.10 12.30 -6.70
N PRO A 416 0.61 13.55 -6.67
CA PRO A 416 0.99 14.26 -7.89
C PRO A 416 2.02 13.44 -8.68
N GLY A 417 2.83 12.62 -8.00
CA GLY A 417 3.61 11.56 -8.62
C GLY A 417 2.73 10.51 -9.30
N ALA A 418 1.84 9.82 -8.57
CA ALA A 418 1.06 8.71 -9.13
C ALA A 418 0.02 9.10 -10.20
N VAL A 419 -0.46 10.35 -10.26
CA VAL A 419 -1.44 10.80 -11.27
C VAL A 419 -0.75 11.19 -12.56
N PHE A 420 0.33 11.99 -12.49
CA PHE A 420 1.17 12.29 -13.66
C PHE A 420 1.89 11.03 -14.14
N THR A 421 2.29 10.14 -13.23
CA THR A 421 2.84 8.82 -13.57
C THR A 421 1.75 7.93 -14.16
N SER A 422 0.55 7.81 -13.60
CA SER A 422 -0.55 7.00 -14.17
C SER A 422 -0.97 7.47 -15.57
N LEU A 423 -1.16 8.77 -15.79
CA LEU A 423 -1.45 9.31 -17.12
C LEU A 423 -0.25 9.14 -18.07
N GLY A 424 0.98 9.42 -17.60
CA GLY A 424 2.21 9.25 -18.36
C GLY A 424 2.50 7.79 -18.75
N CYS A 425 2.28 6.83 -17.84
CA CYS A 425 2.46 5.41 -18.10
C CYS A 425 1.34 4.89 -19.04
N ARG A 426 0.10 5.43 -18.98
CA ARG A 426 -0.98 5.12 -19.96
C ARG A 426 -0.68 5.67 -21.36
N LEU A 427 -0.15 6.88 -21.46
CA LEU A 427 0.26 7.48 -22.73
C LEU A 427 1.46 6.74 -23.35
N TYR A 428 2.42 6.29 -22.53
CA TYR A 428 3.55 5.49 -22.99
C TYR A 428 3.14 4.10 -23.50
N SER A 429 2.15 3.46 -22.86
CA SER A 429 1.60 2.19 -23.35
C SER A 429 0.82 2.31 -24.67
N HIS A 430 0.20 3.45 -24.95
CA HIS A 430 -0.49 3.69 -26.22
C HIS A 430 0.46 4.10 -27.35
N GLY A 431 1.53 4.86 -27.06
CA GLY A 431 2.55 5.23 -28.05
C GLY A 431 3.37 4.05 -28.60
N ALA A 432 3.52 2.98 -27.81
CA ALA A 432 4.25 1.78 -28.21
C ALA A 432 3.47 0.83 -29.13
N TYR A 433 2.14 1.00 -29.29
CA TYR A 433 1.33 0.17 -30.19
C TYR A 433 1.37 0.62 -31.66
N HIS A 434 1.93 1.80 -31.95
CA HIS A 434 1.97 2.36 -33.31
C HIS A 434 3.35 2.38 -33.98
N SER A 435 4.40 1.83 -33.35
CA SER A 435 5.74 1.80 -33.92
C SER A 435 6.41 0.43 -33.73
N ASN A 436 6.88 -0.12 -34.86
CA ASN A 436 7.78 -1.28 -35.03
C ASN A 436 7.13 -2.67 -35.21
N SER A 437 6.55 -2.84 -36.39
CA SER A 437 6.82 -4.02 -37.22
C SER A 437 8.28 -3.98 -37.71
N HIS A 438 8.97 -5.12 -37.63
CA HIS A 438 10.28 -5.51 -38.18
C HIS A 438 11.56 -5.55 -37.28
N LYS A 439 12.07 -6.80 -37.17
CA LYS A 439 13.47 -7.30 -37.16
C LYS A 439 14.30 -7.40 -35.85
N THR A 440 14.44 -8.67 -35.41
CA THR A 440 15.65 -9.48 -35.06
C THR A 440 16.71 -9.02 -34.04
N SER A 441 16.88 -9.85 -33.00
CA SER A 441 18.11 -10.42 -32.38
C SER A 441 19.28 -9.49 -31.97
N LYS A 442 19.40 -9.20 -30.66
CA LYS A 442 20.57 -9.50 -29.78
C LYS A 442 20.39 -8.89 -28.37
N LYS A 443 20.96 -9.58 -27.39
CA LYS A 443 21.01 -9.35 -25.92
C LYS A 443 21.10 -7.89 -25.44
N SER A 444 20.35 -7.60 -24.37
CA SER A 444 20.90 -7.00 -23.15
C SER A 444 20.01 -7.39 -21.96
N SER A 445 20.59 -8.17 -21.06
CA SER A 445 20.00 -8.79 -19.87
C SER A 445 20.09 -7.83 -18.69
N HIS A 446 19.15 -6.88 -18.58
CA HIS A 446 18.87 -6.09 -17.39
C HIS A 446 17.35 -6.00 -17.25
N ASN A 447 16.82 -6.29 -16.06
CA ASN A 447 15.40 -6.28 -15.62
C ASN A 447 14.77 -7.66 -15.46
N ALA A 448 14.88 -8.23 -14.26
CA ALA A 448 14.09 -9.37 -13.80
C ALA A 448 13.63 -9.20 -12.33
N ILE A 449 13.22 -7.99 -11.92
CA ILE A 449 12.91 -7.72 -10.49
C ILE A 449 11.42 -7.45 -10.20
N LEU A 450 10.53 -7.24 -11.18
CA LEU A 450 9.13 -6.84 -10.85
C LEU A 450 8.07 -7.34 -11.84
N ASP A 451 7.82 -8.65 -11.83
CA ASP A 451 6.62 -9.26 -12.42
C ASP A 451 5.75 -9.93 -11.33
N PHE A 452 5.31 -9.13 -10.36
CA PHE A 452 4.13 -9.45 -9.57
C PHE A 452 2.87 -8.96 -10.30
N VAL A 453 2.11 -9.92 -10.81
CA VAL A 453 0.93 -9.86 -11.72
C VAL A 453 1.29 -9.82 -13.20
#